data_AF-A0A357FW28-F1
#
_entry.id   AF-A0A357FW28-F1
#
_cell.length_a   1.000
_cell.length_b   1.000
_cell.length_c   1.000
_cell.angle_alpha   90.00
_cell.angle_beta   90.00
_cell.angle_gamma   90.00
#
_symmetry.space_group_name_H-M   'P 1'
#
loop_
_entity.id
_entity.type
_entity.pdbx_description
1 polymer ?
#
loop_
_entity_poly.entity_id
_entity_poly.type
_entity_poly.pdbx_seq_one_letter_code
_entity_poly.pdbx_strand_id
1 'polypeptide(L)'
;MTKQLHHHHRVSRSYGFSLIEVVLAIGIFLVTVLALVGLLGPTLQSVDEVEKTDEISSVVNTINAFLQNSPEIAPEGSRFNAIYTRVNSNDFAAILVFRAYDDNDVISLKIGFIGEGEPKIGVEDVTDGSIVKAAGTIYRAVLTASSVIPQEYLNETKPDRNGDGIYTLKKPIADYLEGSFAMEVRIFAEEPSLSFKINNNIRANIEPIFTYNTAIVR
;
A
#
# COMPACT_ATOMS: atom_id res chain seq x y z
N MET A 1 76.69 -17.88 -59.13
CA MET A 1 76.76 -18.31 -57.72
C MET A 1 75.40 -18.10 -57.07
N THR A 2 74.73 -19.24 -56.88
CA THR A 2 73.61 -19.62 -56.01
C THR A 2 72.94 -18.58 -55.11
N LYS A 3 71.64 -18.36 -55.40
CA LYS A 3 70.64 -17.69 -54.56
C LYS A 3 70.16 -18.69 -53.49
N GLN A 4 70.43 -18.45 -52.20
CA GLN A 4 69.86 -19.26 -51.12
C GLN A 4 68.42 -18.82 -50.84
N LEU A 5 67.48 -19.76 -50.94
CA LEU A 5 66.08 -19.61 -50.52
C LEU A 5 65.96 -20.11 -49.07
N HIS A 6 65.70 -19.20 -48.14
CA HIS A 6 65.29 -19.56 -46.78
C HIS A 6 63.86 -20.08 -46.80
N HIS A 7 63.70 -21.39 -46.69
CA HIS A 7 62.40 -22.00 -46.43
C HIS A 7 62.04 -21.79 -44.96
N HIS A 8 61.18 -20.80 -44.68
CA HIS A 8 60.52 -20.71 -43.38
C HIS A 8 59.43 -21.79 -43.32
N HIS A 9 59.67 -22.83 -42.54
CA HIS A 9 58.64 -23.83 -42.25
C HIS A 9 57.62 -23.19 -41.30
N ARG A 10 56.46 -22.77 -41.83
CA ARG A 10 55.33 -22.31 -41.02
C ARG A 10 54.66 -23.56 -40.45
N VAL A 11 55.04 -23.95 -39.24
CA VAL A 11 54.32 -24.97 -38.49
C VAL A 11 52.94 -24.38 -38.16
N SER A 12 51.92 -24.80 -38.90
CA SER A 12 50.54 -24.61 -38.47
C SER A 12 50.32 -25.52 -37.26
N ARG A 13 50.51 -24.97 -36.04
CA ARG A 13 49.95 -25.59 -34.84
C ARG A 13 48.45 -25.34 -34.89
N SER A 14 47.65 -26.36 -35.16
CA SER A 14 46.25 -26.33 -34.72
C SER A 14 46.26 -26.41 -33.20
N TYR A 15 46.11 -25.28 -32.54
CA TYR A 15 45.93 -25.23 -31.10
C TYR A 15 44.51 -25.73 -30.79
N GLY A 16 44.38 -27.02 -30.46
CA GLY A 16 43.19 -27.52 -29.77
C GLY A 16 43.23 -27.04 -28.33
N PHE A 17 42.06 -26.75 -27.74
CA PHE A 17 41.96 -26.42 -26.33
C PHE A 17 42.40 -27.61 -25.47
N SER A 18 43.19 -27.35 -24.43
CA SER A 18 43.55 -28.39 -23.46
C SER A 18 42.33 -28.76 -22.62
N LEU A 19 42.22 -30.03 -22.21
CA LEU A 19 41.12 -30.50 -21.36
C LEU A 19 41.02 -29.69 -20.05
N ILE A 20 42.14 -29.28 -19.47
CA ILE A 20 42.16 -28.43 -18.27
C ILE A 20 41.60 -27.03 -18.54
N GLU A 21 41.86 -26.47 -19.72
CA GLU A 21 41.40 -25.13 -20.10
C GLU A 21 39.89 -25.12 -20.28
N VAL A 22 39.33 -26.15 -20.92
CA VAL A 22 37.88 -26.32 -21.08
C VAL A 22 37.19 -26.52 -19.73
N VAL A 23 37.74 -27.38 -18.87
CA VAL A 23 37.17 -27.61 -17.52
C VAL A 23 37.24 -26.34 -16.67
N LEU A 24 38.35 -25.61 -16.73
CA LEU A 24 38.51 -24.33 -16.03
C LEU A 24 37.51 -23.29 -16.55
N ALA A 25 37.35 -23.18 -17.87
CA ALA A 25 36.39 -22.25 -18.48
C ALA A 25 34.94 -22.57 -18.08
N ILE A 26 34.54 -23.84 -18.11
CA ILE A 26 33.23 -24.28 -17.65
C ILE A 26 33.07 -24.03 -16.15
N GLY A 27 34.10 -24.29 -15.34
CA GLY A 27 34.08 -24.03 -13.90
C GLY A 27 33.86 -22.56 -13.57
N ILE A 28 34.60 -21.65 -14.21
CA ILE A 28 34.43 -20.20 -14.03
C ILE A 28 33.04 -19.77 -14.52
N PHE A 29 32.61 -20.26 -15.67
CA PHE A 29 31.29 -19.94 -16.21
C PHE A 29 30.16 -20.36 -15.26
N LEU A 30 30.20 -21.58 -14.71
CA LEU A 30 29.18 -22.06 -13.77
C LEU A 30 29.19 -21.27 -12.45
N VAL A 31 30.38 -20.99 -11.90
CA VAL A 31 30.51 -20.21 -10.67
C VAL A 31 29.96 -18.79 -10.85
N THR A 32 30.24 -18.15 -11.99
CA THR A 32 29.73 -16.80 -12.28
C THR A 32 28.22 -16.79 -12.48
N VAL A 33 27.63 -17.76 -13.17
CA VAL A 33 26.17 -17.89 -13.30
C VAL A 33 25.51 -18.10 -11.93
N LEU A 34 26.05 -18.99 -11.09
CA LEU A 34 25.52 -19.21 -9.74
C LEU A 34 25.63 -17.96 -8.87
N ALA A 35 26.74 -17.22 -8.95
CA ALA A 35 26.91 -15.96 -8.23
C ALA A 35 25.88 -14.92 -8.68
N LEU A 36 25.65 -14.78 -9.99
CA LEU A 36 24.66 -13.84 -10.53
C LEU A 36 23.24 -14.20 -10.09
N VAL A 37 22.86 -15.48 -10.21
CA VAL A 37 21.53 -15.96 -9.75
C VAL A 37 21.39 -15.76 -8.24
N GLY A 38 22.44 -16.01 -7.46
CA GLY A 38 22.46 -15.78 -6.01
C GLY A 38 22.24 -14.32 -5.61
N LEU A 39 22.64 -13.36 -6.46
CA LEU A 39 22.40 -11.93 -6.24
C LEU A 39 21.02 -11.47 -6.73
N LEU A 40 20.36 -12.19 -7.64
CA LEU A 40 19.03 -11.83 -8.14
C LEU A 40 17.95 -11.93 -7.06
N GLY A 41 18.00 -12.93 -6.18
CA GLY A 41 17.01 -13.10 -5.12
C GLY A 41 16.92 -11.88 -4.18
N PRO A 42 18.03 -11.49 -3.53
CA PRO A 42 18.06 -10.28 -2.69
C PRO A 42 17.72 -9.01 -3.48
N THR A 43 18.16 -8.89 -4.73
CA THR A 43 17.86 -7.71 -5.56
C THR A 43 16.35 -7.58 -5.83
N LEU A 44 15.68 -8.67 -6.19
CA LEU A 44 14.23 -8.68 -6.43
C LEU A 44 13.44 -8.39 -5.16
N GLN A 45 13.87 -8.95 -4.02
CA GLN A 45 13.25 -8.65 -2.73
C GLN A 45 13.41 -7.17 -2.35
N SER A 46 14.60 -6.59 -2.53
CA SER A 46 14.82 -5.17 -2.24
C SER A 46 14.00 -4.26 -3.15
N VAL A 47 13.77 -4.64 -4.41
CA VAL A 47 12.89 -3.88 -5.32
C VAL A 47 11.43 -3.96 -4.86
N ASP A 48 10.94 -5.15 -4.51
CA ASP A 48 9.56 -5.35 -4.01
C ASP A 48 9.30 -4.61 -2.69
N GLU A 49 10.28 -4.62 -1.76
CA GLU A 49 10.18 -3.87 -0.50
C GLU A 49 10.13 -2.35 -0.74
N VAL A 50 10.90 -1.83 -1.71
CA VAL A 50 10.88 -0.41 -2.08
C VAL A 50 9.55 -0.04 -2.73
N GLU A 51 9.06 -0.85 -3.68
CA GLU A 51 7.77 -0.61 -4.35
C GLU A 51 6.62 -0.55 -3.34
N LYS A 52 6.56 -1.52 -2.43
CA LYS A 52 5.56 -1.53 -1.34
C LYS A 52 5.67 -0.29 -0.46
N THR A 53 6.89 0.14 -0.13
CA THR A 53 7.11 1.32 0.72
C THR A 53 6.62 2.59 0.03
N ASP A 54 6.92 2.75 -1.27
CA ASP A 54 6.50 3.89 -2.07
C ASP A 54 4.99 3.92 -2.26
N GLU A 55 4.37 2.77 -2.54
CA GLU A 55 2.92 2.65 -2.69
C GLU A 55 2.19 2.99 -1.40
N ILE A 56 2.60 2.43 -0.26
CA ILE A 56 2.01 2.74 1.03
C ILE A 56 2.19 4.22 1.38
N SER A 57 3.36 4.81 1.11
CA SER A 57 3.60 6.24 1.32
C SER A 57 2.66 7.10 0.48
N SER A 58 2.42 6.72 -0.78
CA SER A 58 1.46 7.38 -1.67
C SER A 58 0.03 7.29 -1.13
N VAL A 59 -0.39 6.12 -0.64
CA VAL A 59 -1.71 5.92 -0.04
C VAL A 59 -1.88 6.76 1.23
N VAL A 60 -0.89 6.77 2.12
CA VAL A 60 -0.89 7.60 3.34
C VAL A 60 -1.02 9.09 2.99
N ASN A 61 -0.24 9.57 2.02
CA ASN A 61 -0.32 10.97 1.57
C ASN A 61 -1.69 11.29 0.98
N THR A 62 -2.26 10.38 0.20
CA THR A 62 -3.59 10.54 -0.39
C THR A 62 -4.67 10.62 0.69
N ILE A 63 -4.64 9.74 1.68
CA ILE A 63 -5.59 9.75 2.81
C ILE A 63 -5.45 11.04 3.61
N ASN A 64 -4.23 11.46 3.94
CA ASN A 64 -4.02 12.71 4.68
C ASN A 64 -4.49 13.93 3.89
N ALA A 65 -4.17 14.01 2.59
CA ALA A 65 -4.64 15.10 1.72
C ALA A 65 -6.17 15.12 1.64
N PHE A 66 -6.80 13.95 1.54
CA PHE A 66 -8.26 13.83 1.54
C PHE A 66 -8.86 14.32 2.87
N LEU A 67 -8.39 13.79 3.99
CA LEU A 67 -8.86 14.14 5.33
C LEU A 67 -8.65 15.61 5.67
N GLN A 68 -7.60 16.26 5.16
CA GLN A 68 -7.26 17.64 5.50
C GLN A 68 -7.78 18.67 4.49
N ASN A 69 -7.81 18.33 3.19
CA ASN A 69 -7.99 19.30 2.12
C ASN A 69 -9.15 19.00 1.16
N SER A 70 -9.75 17.81 1.17
CA SER A 70 -10.87 17.49 0.26
C SER A 70 -12.04 18.49 0.42
N PRO A 71 -12.47 19.19 -0.65
CA PRO A 71 -13.62 20.09 -0.61
C PRO A 71 -14.95 19.32 -0.58
N GLU A 72 -14.92 18.02 -0.86
CA GLU A 72 -16.12 17.17 -0.92
C GLU A 72 -16.58 16.71 0.47
N ILE A 73 -15.69 16.77 1.47
CA ILE A 73 -16.03 16.41 2.84
C ILE A 73 -16.79 17.56 3.49
N ALA A 74 -18.10 17.38 3.63
CA ALA A 74 -19.03 18.37 4.18
C ALA A 74 -18.87 19.76 3.50
N PRO A 75 -19.24 19.89 2.22
CA PRO A 75 -18.97 21.10 1.41
C PRO A 75 -19.51 22.39 2.02
N GLU A 76 -20.62 22.29 2.76
CA GLU A 76 -21.30 23.42 3.42
C GLU A 76 -21.10 23.43 4.95
N GLY A 77 -20.23 22.56 5.49
CA GLY A 77 -20.11 22.32 6.92
C GLY A 77 -18.68 22.25 7.43
N SER A 78 -18.55 21.90 8.71
CA SER A 78 -17.24 21.66 9.31
C SER A 78 -16.79 20.23 8.99
N ARG A 79 -15.70 20.11 8.23
CA ARG A 79 -14.99 18.87 7.96
C ARG A 79 -14.64 18.12 9.25
N PHE A 80 -14.17 18.86 10.24
CA PHE A 80 -13.87 18.34 11.58
C PHE A 80 -15.10 17.65 12.18
N ASN A 81 -16.23 18.36 12.24
CA ASN A 81 -17.47 17.80 12.79
C ASN A 81 -17.95 16.58 11.99
N ALA A 82 -17.80 16.60 10.66
CA ALA A 82 -18.22 15.52 9.79
C ALA A 82 -17.40 14.25 10.01
N ILE A 83 -16.07 14.36 10.10
CA ILE A 83 -15.19 13.21 10.34
C ILE A 83 -15.37 12.70 11.78
N TYR A 84 -15.42 13.60 12.77
CA TYR A 84 -15.65 13.23 14.16
C TYR A 84 -16.96 12.47 14.32
N THR A 85 -18.06 13.01 13.77
CA THR A 85 -19.38 12.38 13.87
C THR A 85 -19.36 10.99 13.24
N ARG A 86 -18.72 10.81 12.08
CA ARG A 86 -18.61 9.49 11.46
C ARG A 86 -17.88 8.47 12.34
N VAL A 87 -16.74 8.85 12.91
CA VAL A 87 -15.99 7.95 13.81
C VAL A 87 -16.78 7.67 15.08
N ASN A 88 -17.44 8.68 15.66
CA ASN A 88 -18.23 8.51 16.89
C ASN A 88 -19.49 7.66 16.68
N SER A 89 -20.18 7.79 15.55
CA SER A 89 -21.45 7.10 15.29
C SER A 89 -21.31 5.58 15.18
N ASN A 90 -20.17 5.11 14.67
CA ASN A 90 -19.93 3.70 14.44
C ASN A 90 -18.65 3.22 15.12
N ASP A 91 -18.07 3.93 16.09
CA ASP A 91 -16.73 3.66 16.67
C ASP A 91 -15.53 3.73 15.69
N PHE A 92 -15.79 3.75 14.38
CA PHE A 92 -14.81 3.90 13.31
C PHE A 92 -15.44 4.60 12.11
N ALA A 93 -14.58 5.11 11.24
CA ALA A 93 -14.93 5.43 9.85
C ALA A 93 -13.98 4.66 8.92
N ALA A 94 -14.42 4.35 7.70
CA ALA A 94 -13.57 3.69 6.71
C ALA A 94 -13.50 4.52 5.42
N ILE A 95 -12.31 4.58 4.84
CA ILE A 95 -12.03 5.19 3.54
C ILE A 95 -11.54 4.09 2.60
N LEU A 96 -12.02 4.10 1.35
CA LEU A 96 -11.41 3.33 0.28
C LEU A 96 -10.54 4.23 -0.59
N VAL A 97 -9.37 3.72 -1.00
CA VAL A 97 -8.44 4.37 -1.93
C VAL A 97 -8.03 3.33 -2.96
N PHE A 98 -8.38 3.57 -4.22
CA PHE A 98 -8.08 2.64 -5.31
C PHE A 98 -8.15 3.35 -6.65
N ARG A 99 -7.58 2.74 -7.68
CA ARG A 99 -7.75 3.20 -9.05
C ARG A 99 -8.95 2.48 -9.66
N ALA A 100 -9.72 3.14 -10.51
CA ALA A 100 -10.85 2.52 -11.19
C ALA A 100 -10.90 2.93 -12.66
N TYR A 101 -11.33 1.99 -13.51
CA TYR A 101 -11.72 2.26 -14.89
C TYR A 101 -13.06 2.98 -14.93
N ASP A 102 -13.15 4.04 -15.73
CA ASP A 102 -14.42 4.63 -16.12
C ASP A 102 -15.01 3.93 -17.36
N ASP A 103 -16.15 4.41 -17.85
CA ASP A 103 -16.84 3.84 -19.01
C ASP A 103 -16.05 3.99 -20.33
N ASN A 104 -14.97 4.78 -20.34
CA ASN A 104 -14.08 4.98 -21.49
C ASN A 104 -12.72 4.29 -21.30
N ASP A 105 -12.61 3.35 -20.35
CA ASP A 105 -11.37 2.66 -19.95
C ASP A 105 -10.26 3.60 -19.45
N VAL A 106 -10.62 4.80 -18.97
CA VAL A 106 -9.67 5.74 -18.36
C VAL A 106 -9.54 5.43 -16.88
N ILE A 107 -8.29 5.25 -16.43
CA ILE A 107 -7.98 4.97 -15.03
C ILE A 107 -7.90 6.28 -14.24
N SER A 108 -8.70 6.37 -13.17
CA SER A 108 -8.67 7.49 -12.22
C SER A 108 -8.57 7.01 -10.78
N LEU A 109 -7.98 7.84 -9.91
CA LEU A 109 -7.94 7.59 -8.47
C LEU A 109 -9.32 7.89 -7.87
N LYS A 110 -9.89 6.91 -7.19
CA LYS A 110 -11.09 7.06 -6.37
C LYS A 110 -10.71 7.03 -4.90
N ILE A 111 -11.27 7.97 -4.14
CA ILE A 111 -11.16 8.04 -2.69
C ILE A 111 -12.47 8.53 -2.09
N GLY A 112 -12.92 7.88 -1.01
CA GLY A 112 -14.09 8.35 -0.27
C GLY A 112 -14.46 7.44 0.88
N PHE A 113 -15.42 7.90 1.68
CA PHE A 113 -15.92 7.18 2.84
C PHE A 113 -16.84 6.03 2.44
N ILE A 114 -16.79 4.97 3.23
CA ILE A 114 -17.78 3.89 3.19
C ILE A 114 -18.98 4.29 4.05
N GLY A 115 -20.18 4.02 3.56
CA GLY A 115 -21.41 4.24 4.31
C GLY A 115 -22.03 5.59 4.01
N GLU A 116 -22.20 6.43 5.04
CA GLU A 116 -22.94 7.70 4.93
C GLU A 116 -22.04 8.94 4.78
N GLY A 117 -22.54 9.88 3.98
CA GLY A 117 -21.99 11.21 3.74
C GLY A 117 -20.93 11.27 2.63
N GLU A 118 -20.59 12.48 2.23
CA GLU A 118 -19.73 12.74 1.08
C GLU A 118 -18.23 12.91 1.39
N PRO A 119 -17.35 12.59 0.43
CA PRO A 119 -17.66 11.81 -0.77
C PRO A 119 -17.80 10.33 -0.42
N LYS A 120 -18.81 9.69 -0.99
CA LYS A 120 -19.14 8.29 -0.73
C LYS A 120 -18.55 7.37 -1.80
N ILE A 121 -18.03 6.21 -1.36
CA ILE A 121 -17.72 5.08 -2.23
C ILE A 121 -18.72 3.95 -1.96
N GLY A 122 -19.27 3.40 -3.04
CA GLY A 122 -20.17 2.26 -3.05
C GLY A 122 -19.58 1.01 -3.68
N VAL A 123 -20.36 -0.07 -3.72
CA VAL A 123 -19.95 -1.32 -4.38
C VAL A 123 -19.85 -1.11 -5.89
N GLU A 124 -20.73 -0.27 -6.43
CA GLU A 124 -20.82 0.15 -7.83
C GLU A 124 -19.56 0.85 -8.36
N ASP A 125 -18.74 1.41 -7.47
CA ASP A 125 -17.46 2.01 -7.84
C ASP A 125 -16.36 0.95 -8.02
N VAL A 126 -16.54 -0.24 -7.43
CA VAL A 126 -15.57 -1.34 -7.45
C VAL A 126 -15.96 -2.41 -8.45
N THR A 127 -17.26 -2.71 -8.57
CA THR A 127 -17.81 -3.73 -9.47
C THR A 127 -19.09 -3.26 -10.14
N ASP A 128 -19.34 -3.77 -11.35
CA ASP A 128 -20.56 -3.53 -12.10
C ASP A 128 -21.03 -4.82 -12.76
N GLY A 129 -22.01 -5.47 -12.12
CA GLY A 129 -22.52 -6.78 -12.52
C GLY A 129 -21.42 -7.84 -12.54
N SER A 130 -20.88 -8.11 -13.73
CA SER A 130 -19.83 -9.10 -13.97
C SER A 130 -18.45 -8.51 -14.26
N ILE A 131 -18.31 -7.18 -14.13
CA ILE A 131 -17.08 -6.43 -14.39
C ILE A 131 -16.50 -5.94 -13.07
N VAL A 132 -15.18 -6.09 -12.92
CA VAL A 132 -14.41 -5.45 -11.84
C VAL A 132 -13.87 -4.12 -12.39
N LYS A 133 -14.31 -3.00 -11.82
CA LYS A 133 -13.89 -1.64 -12.19
C LYS A 133 -12.58 -1.24 -11.50
N ALA A 134 -12.31 -1.78 -10.31
CA ALA A 134 -11.07 -1.50 -9.60
C ALA A 134 -9.84 -2.02 -10.37
N ALA A 135 -8.88 -1.13 -10.60
CA ALA A 135 -7.61 -1.36 -11.26
C ALA A 135 -6.50 -1.54 -10.22
N GLY A 136 -6.22 -2.79 -9.85
CA GLY A 136 -5.21 -3.14 -8.85
C GLY A 136 -5.76 -3.14 -7.42
N THR A 137 -4.85 -3.10 -6.44
CA THR A 137 -5.15 -3.21 -5.01
C THR A 137 -6.14 -2.14 -4.54
N ILE A 138 -7.11 -2.56 -3.73
CA ILE A 138 -8.00 -1.64 -3.02
C ILE A 138 -7.46 -1.45 -1.62
N TYR A 139 -7.12 -0.22 -1.27
CA TYR A 139 -6.70 0.12 0.09
C TYR A 139 -7.87 0.57 0.92
N ARG A 140 -8.13 -0.13 2.02
CA ARG A 140 -9.07 0.31 3.04
C ARG A 140 -8.33 0.91 4.22
N ALA A 141 -8.63 2.16 4.54
CA ALA A 141 -8.15 2.83 5.73
C ALA A 141 -9.26 2.88 6.78
N VAL A 142 -9.06 2.22 7.90
CA VAL A 142 -9.95 2.26 9.08
C VAL A 142 -9.43 3.34 10.03
N LEU A 143 -10.30 4.32 10.32
CA LEU A 143 -10.05 5.46 11.18
C LEU A 143 -10.73 5.22 12.53
N THR A 144 -9.94 5.21 13.61
CA THR A 144 -10.45 5.05 14.98
C THR A 144 -9.87 6.13 15.89
N ALA A 145 -10.46 6.32 17.07
CA ALA A 145 -9.89 7.22 18.07
C ALA A 145 -8.44 6.79 18.40
N SER A 146 -7.54 7.78 18.51
CA SER A 146 -6.14 7.53 18.86
C SER A 146 -5.95 7.40 20.38
N SER A 147 -4.90 6.67 20.77
CA SER A 147 -4.44 6.57 22.15
C SER A 147 -4.02 7.91 22.77
N VAL A 148 -3.81 8.96 21.97
CA VAL A 148 -3.43 10.29 22.46
C VAL A 148 -4.62 11.15 22.87
N ILE A 149 -5.86 10.77 22.51
CA ILE A 149 -7.07 11.51 22.91
C ILE A 149 -7.18 11.53 24.45
N PRO A 150 -7.51 12.66 25.10
CA PRO A 150 -7.65 12.71 26.55
C PRO A 150 -8.65 11.67 27.09
N GLN A 151 -8.31 11.07 28.24
CA GLN A 151 -9.06 9.95 28.84
C GLN A 151 -10.55 10.27 29.07
N GLU A 152 -10.90 11.53 29.28
CA GLU A 152 -12.29 11.96 29.49
C GLU A 152 -13.20 11.80 28.26
N TYR A 153 -12.62 11.67 27.05
CA TYR A 153 -13.35 11.51 25.79
C TYR A 153 -13.38 10.07 25.29
N LEU A 154 -12.70 9.14 25.97
CA LEU A 154 -12.63 7.72 25.59
C LEU A 154 -13.55 6.88 26.46
N ASN A 155 -14.12 5.82 25.89
CA ASN A 155 -14.87 4.82 26.67
C ASN A 155 -13.93 3.87 27.42
N GLU A 156 -12.78 3.54 26.83
CA GLU A 156 -11.80 2.62 27.39
C GLU A 156 -10.76 3.34 28.28
N THR A 157 -10.25 2.65 29.30
CA THR A 157 -9.18 3.14 30.17
C THR A 157 -7.84 2.76 29.60
N LYS A 158 -6.97 3.74 29.30
CA LYS A 158 -5.64 3.45 28.75
C LYS A 158 -4.80 2.60 29.73
N PRO A 159 -3.99 1.64 29.23
CA PRO A 159 -3.74 1.33 27.81
C PRO A 159 -4.75 0.35 27.19
N ASP A 160 -5.75 -0.10 27.95
CA ASP A 160 -6.70 -1.12 27.51
C ASP A 160 -7.58 -0.59 26.36
N ARG A 161 -7.88 -1.47 25.41
CA ARG A 161 -8.69 -1.21 24.22
C ARG A 161 -9.93 -2.11 24.26
N ASN A 162 -10.91 -1.84 23.40
CA ASN A 162 -12.10 -2.69 23.32
C ASN A 162 -11.77 -4.07 22.71
N GLY A 163 -12.78 -4.93 22.53
CA GLY A 163 -12.60 -6.29 21.97
C GLY A 163 -12.02 -6.33 20.55
N ASP A 164 -12.11 -5.22 19.80
CA ASP A 164 -11.56 -5.07 18.45
C ASP A 164 -10.16 -4.42 18.47
N GLY A 165 -9.60 -4.19 19.66
CA GLY A 165 -8.31 -3.54 19.84
C GLY A 165 -8.32 -2.08 19.41
N ILE A 166 -9.43 -1.34 19.53
CA ILE A 166 -9.52 0.09 19.20
C ILE A 166 -9.94 0.91 20.42
N TYR A 167 -9.75 2.23 20.34
CA TYR A 167 -10.39 3.17 21.25
C TYR A 167 -11.67 3.70 20.62
N THR A 168 -12.69 3.96 21.44
CA THR A 168 -13.98 4.49 21.02
C THR A 168 -14.31 5.79 21.77
N LEU A 169 -15.13 6.64 21.14
CA LEU A 169 -15.45 7.96 21.65
C LEU A 169 -16.67 7.90 22.58
N LYS A 170 -16.59 8.63 23.69
CA LYS A 170 -17.64 8.70 24.71
C LYS A 170 -18.60 9.87 24.50
N LYS A 171 -18.07 11.00 24.03
CA LYS A 171 -18.79 12.27 23.98
C LYS A 171 -19.26 12.56 22.54
N PRO A 172 -20.44 13.18 22.35
CA PRO A 172 -20.81 13.71 21.05
C PRO A 172 -19.94 14.93 20.68
N ILE A 173 -19.97 15.32 19.40
CA ILE A 173 -19.18 16.46 18.88
C ILE A 173 -19.43 17.78 19.64
N ALA A 174 -20.64 17.98 20.16
CA ALA A 174 -20.99 19.18 20.93
C ALA A 174 -20.21 19.30 22.25
N ASP A 175 -19.81 18.16 22.83
CA ASP A 175 -19.10 18.08 24.11
C ASP A 175 -17.59 17.81 23.92
N TYR A 176 -17.12 17.76 22.67
CA TYR A 176 -15.71 17.60 22.32
C TYR A 176 -15.05 18.97 22.10
N LEU A 177 -14.33 19.43 23.13
CA LEU A 177 -13.79 20.79 23.22
C LEU A 177 -12.35 20.91 22.71
N GLU A 178 -11.71 19.81 22.33
CA GLU A 178 -10.36 19.83 21.78
C GLU A 178 -10.33 20.53 20.41
N GLY A 179 -9.24 21.27 20.16
CA GLY A 179 -9.00 21.93 18.86
C GLY A 179 -8.56 20.98 17.75
N SER A 180 -8.27 19.72 18.08
CA SER A 180 -7.87 18.67 17.14
C SER A 180 -8.45 17.33 17.52
N PHE A 181 -8.76 16.51 16.52
CA PHE A 181 -9.21 15.14 16.69
C PHE A 181 -8.15 14.19 16.15
N ALA A 182 -7.46 13.52 17.07
CA ALA A 182 -6.40 12.57 16.74
C ALA A 182 -6.97 11.18 16.45
N MET A 183 -6.57 10.59 15.34
CA MET A 183 -7.03 9.29 14.86
C MET A 183 -5.86 8.35 14.64
N GLU A 184 -6.07 7.08 14.96
CA GLU A 184 -5.25 5.98 14.48
C GLU A 184 -5.82 5.51 13.14
N VAL A 185 -4.97 5.39 12.13
CA VAL A 185 -5.33 4.95 10.79
C VAL A 185 -4.66 3.61 10.53
N ARG A 186 -5.47 2.58 10.28
CA ARG A 186 -5.03 1.23 9.92
C ARG A 186 -5.34 0.96 8.46
N ILE A 187 -4.32 0.64 7.67
CA ILE A 187 -4.47 0.36 6.24
C ILE A 187 -4.49 -1.15 6.03
N PHE A 188 -5.40 -1.60 5.17
CA PHE A 188 -5.54 -2.98 4.72
C PHE A 188 -5.54 -3.01 3.19
N ALA A 189 -4.91 -4.02 2.60
CA ALA A 189 -4.95 -4.28 1.18
C ALA A 189 -6.02 -5.35 0.90
N GLU A 190 -6.88 -5.10 -0.09
CA GLU A 190 -7.90 -6.01 -0.54
C GLU A 190 -7.77 -6.23 -2.06
N GLU A 191 -7.91 -7.48 -2.47
CA GLU A 191 -7.93 -7.85 -3.88
C GLU A 191 -9.27 -7.46 -4.51
N PRO A 192 -9.26 -6.78 -5.68
CA PRO A 192 -10.48 -6.47 -6.39
C PRO A 192 -11.11 -7.77 -6.92
N SER A 193 -12.39 -7.99 -6.64
CA SER A 193 -13.09 -9.19 -7.09
C SER A 193 -14.59 -8.95 -7.24
N LEU A 194 -15.28 -9.79 -8.03
CA LEU A 194 -16.74 -9.78 -8.13
C LEU A 194 -17.43 -10.08 -6.80
N SER A 195 -16.70 -10.69 -5.86
CA SER A 195 -17.15 -10.96 -4.50
C SER A 195 -16.74 -9.88 -3.49
N PHE A 196 -16.20 -8.74 -3.92
CA PHE A 196 -15.76 -7.67 -3.04
C PHE A 196 -16.91 -7.23 -2.12
N LYS A 197 -16.61 -7.10 -0.83
CA LYS A 197 -17.59 -6.69 0.19
C LYS A 197 -17.20 -5.34 0.75
N ILE A 198 -17.99 -4.33 0.45
CA ILE A 198 -17.73 -2.99 0.99
C ILE A 198 -17.94 -2.93 2.50
N ASN A 199 -18.86 -3.70 3.07
CA ASN A 199 -19.11 -3.75 4.52
C ASN A 199 -18.35 -4.90 5.20
N ASN A 200 -17.14 -5.20 4.74
CA ASN A 200 -16.31 -6.21 5.39
C ASN A 200 -16.01 -5.78 6.83
N ASN A 201 -16.25 -6.65 7.81
CA ASN A 201 -16.00 -6.33 9.22
C ASN A 201 -14.51 -6.46 9.53
N ILE A 202 -13.72 -5.48 9.06
CA ILE A 202 -12.25 -5.46 9.24
C ILE A 202 -11.86 -5.08 10.68
N ARG A 203 -12.84 -5.07 11.61
CA ARG A 203 -12.57 -4.98 13.05
C ARG A 203 -12.17 -6.32 13.68
N ALA A 204 -12.37 -7.43 12.96
CA ALA A 204 -11.84 -8.74 13.38
C ALA A 204 -10.30 -8.72 13.35
N ASN A 205 -9.63 -9.60 14.12
CA ASN A 205 -8.16 -9.79 14.24
C ASN A 205 -7.43 -9.99 12.90
N ILE A 206 -7.41 -8.97 12.06
CA ILE A 206 -6.70 -8.88 10.80
C ILE A 206 -5.58 -7.88 11.05
N GLU A 207 -4.36 -8.29 10.77
CA GLU A 207 -3.20 -7.42 10.90
C GLU A 207 -3.20 -6.38 9.76
N PRO A 208 -3.13 -5.08 10.06
CA PRO A 208 -3.01 -4.06 9.03
C PRO A 208 -1.62 -4.11 8.38
N ILE A 209 -1.55 -3.80 7.08
CA ILE A 209 -0.26 -3.70 6.37
C ILE A 209 0.54 -2.47 6.81
N PHE A 210 -0.17 -1.45 7.34
CA PHE A 210 0.44 -0.23 7.86
C PHE A 210 -0.47 0.45 8.88
N THR A 211 0.10 1.03 9.93
CA THR A 211 -0.63 1.83 10.93
C THR A 211 0.12 3.12 11.23
N TYR A 212 -0.60 4.24 11.26
CA TYR A 212 -0.05 5.54 11.64
C TYR A 212 -1.07 6.38 12.39
N ASN A 213 -0.62 7.44 13.07
CA ASN A 213 -1.49 8.42 13.71
C ASN A 213 -1.58 9.68 12.85
N THR A 214 -2.77 10.26 12.78
CA THR A 214 -3.03 11.55 12.13
C THR A 214 -3.95 12.38 13.01
N ALA A 215 -4.13 13.66 12.68
CA ALA A 215 -5.10 14.50 13.35
C ALA A 215 -5.73 15.47 12.36
N ILE A 216 -7.00 15.77 12.58
CA ILE A 216 -7.69 16.87 11.91
C ILE A 216 -7.89 18.01 12.90
N VAL A 217 -7.72 19.24 12.43
CA VAL A 217 -7.93 20.46 13.23
C VAL A 217 -9.33 21.01 12.98
N ARG A 218 -9.86 21.71 13.99
CA ARG A 218 -11.20 22.29 13.95
C ARG A 218 -11.32 23.46 12.99
#